data_AF-A0A2E9Y370-F1
#
_entry.id   AF-A0A2E9Y370-F1
#
_cell.length_a   1.000
_cell.length_b   1.000
_cell.length_c   1.000
_cell.angle_alpha   90.00
_cell.angle_beta   90.00
_cell.angle_gamma   90.00
#
_symmetry.space_group_name_H-M   'P 1'
#
loop_
_entity.id
_entity.type
_entity.pdbx_description
1 polymer ?
#
loop_
_entity_poly.entity_id
_entity_poly.type
_entity_poly.pdbx_seq_one_letter_code
_entity_poly.pdbx_strand_id
1 'polypeptide(L)'
;MAAELTAPHWQASDGKHIDVRDLPPPEPMLQILALLETVETGDIIVHHHREPIYLYPELAERGWNHEVMEDALAEGGEFRLRIWRGSR
;
A
#
# COMPACT_ATOMS: atom_id res chain seq x y z
N MET A 1 -19.19 -4.89 -6.88
CA MET A 1 -19.28 -3.61 -6.14
C MET A 1 -17.87 -3.08 -6.10
N ALA A 2 -17.60 -1.91 -6.70
CA ALA A 2 -16.27 -1.32 -6.64
C ALA A 2 -15.98 -0.98 -5.18
N ALA A 3 -14.87 -1.48 -4.63
CA ALA A 3 -14.47 -1.11 -3.27
C ALA A 3 -14.18 0.39 -3.25
N GLU A 4 -14.99 1.13 -2.49
CA GLU A 4 -14.81 2.56 -2.33
C GLU A 4 -13.56 2.80 -1.48
N LEU A 5 -12.61 3.55 -2.04
CA LEU A 5 -11.42 3.97 -1.31
C LEU A 5 -11.83 5.02 -0.27
N THR A 6 -11.93 4.60 0.98
CA THR A 6 -12.20 5.46 2.15
C THR A 6 -10.92 6.02 2.75
N ALA A 7 -9.79 5.32 2.53
CA ALA A 7 -8.48 5.74 2.97
C ALA A 7 -8.03 7.02 2.23
N PRO A 8 -7.39 7.98 2.94
CA PRO A 8 -6.74 9.11 2.30
C PRO A 8 -5.72 8.64 1.27
N HIS A 9 -5.88 9.08 0.03
CA HIS A 9 -4.96 8.75 -1.05
C HIS A 9 -4.73 9.95 -1.95
N TRP A 10 -3.52 10.09 -2.47
CA TRP A 10 -3.14 11.20 -3.33
C TRP A 10 -2.17 10.74 -4.41
N GLN A 11 -2.12 11.48 -5.51
CA GLN A 11 -1.12 11.24 -6.55
C GLN A 11 0.11 12.13 -6.27
N ALA A 12 1.30 11.52 -6.21
CA ALA A 12 2.57 12.22 -6.10
C ALA A 12 3.48 11.91 -7.29
N SER A 13 4.66 12.54 -7.33
CA SER A 13 5.65 12.35 -8.41
C SER A 13 6.29 10.96 -8.43
N ASP A 14 6.39 10.29 -7.27
CA ASP A 14 6.96 8.94 -7.17
C ASP A 14 5.91 7.83 -7.38
N GLY A 15 4.62 8.14 -7.28
CA GLY A 15 3.56 7.14 -7.37
C GLY A 15 2.23 7.56 -6.76
N LYS A 16 1.32 6.61 -6.66
CA LYS A 16 0.02 6.76 -5.98
C LYS A 16 0.20 6.45 -4.49
N HIS A 17 -0.08 7.40 -3.62
CA HIS A 17 0.05 7.21 -2.18
C HIS A 17 -1.29 6.90 -1.53
N ILE A 18 -1.28 6.08 -0.48
CA ILE A 18 -2.43 5.78 0.37
C ILE A 18 -2.00 5.69 1.82
N ASP A 19 -2.77 6.33 2.70
CA ASP A 19 -2.57 6.28 4.14
C ASP A 19 -3.63 5.40 4.78
N VAL A 20 -3.18 4.28 5.37
CA VAL A 20 -4.04 3.34 6.07
C VAL A 20 -3.69 3.25 7.56
N ARG A 21 -2.91 4.19 8.08
CA ARG A 21 -2.42 4.17 9.47
C ARG A 21 -3.55 4.26 10.49
N ASP A 22 -4.60 5.03 10.17
CA ASP A 22 -5.76 5.27 11.04
C ASP A 22 -6.83 4.16 10.97
N LEU A 23 -6.70 3.24 10.01
CA LEU A 23 -7.71 2.21 9.76
C LEU A 23 -7.53 0.98 10.66
N PRO A 24 -8.62 0.46 11.26
CA PRO A 24 -8.55 -0.75 12.06
C PRO A 24 -8.43 -2.00 11.15
N PRO A 25 -7.70 -3.04 11.59
CA PRO A 25 -7.71 -4.31 10.87
C PRO A 25 -9.14 -4.89 10.74
N PRO A 26 -9.53 -5.44 9.58
CA PRO A 26 -8.75 -5.72 8.37
C PRO A 26 -8.81 -4.62 7.28
N GLU A 27 -9.38 -3.45 7.58
CA GLU A 27 -9.60 -2.38 6.58
C GLU A 27 -8.35 -1.92 5.81
N PRO A 28 -7.15 -1.76 6.43
CA PRO A 28 -5.93 -1.40 5.71
C PRO A 28 -5.66 -2.29 4.51
N MET A 29 -5.79 -3.60 4.70
CA MET A 29 -5.53 -4.59 3.66
C MET A 29 -6.52 -4.43 2.51
N LEU A 30 -7.81 -4.31 2.82
CA LEU A 30 -8.86 -4.16 1.81
C LEU A 30 -8.70 -2.86 1.01
N GLN A 31 -8.35 -1.76 1.66
CA GLN A 31 -8.14 -0.47 1.02
C GLN A 31 -6.91 -0.48 0.10
N ILE A 32 -5.83 -1.14 0.51
CA ILE A 32 -4.65 -1.31 -0.35
C ILE A 32 -5.02 -2.15 -1.57
N LEU A 33 -5.63 -3.32 -1.38
CA LEU A 33 -6.01 -4.21 -2.49
C LEU A 33 -6.97 -3.53 -3.47
N ALA A 34 -7.97 -2.82 -2.96
CA ALA A 34 -8.89 -2.02 -3.76
C ALA A 34 -8.14 -0.98 -4.60
N LEU A 35 -7.13 -0.31 -4.02
CA LEU A 35 -6.32 0.66 -4.75
C LEU A 35 -5.50 -0.02 -5.85
N LEU A 36 -4.89 -1.17 -5.57
CA LEU A 36 -4.15 -1.95 -6.56
C LEU A 36 -5.03 -2.36 -7.75
N GLU A 37 -6.32 -2.64 -7.51
CA GLU A 37 -7.26 -2.94 -8.60
C GLU A 37 -7.58 -1.72 -9.47
N THR A 38 -7.46 -0.51 -8.93
CA THR A 38 -7.69 0.74 -9.68
C THR A 38 -6.44 1.26 -10.41
N VAL A 39 -5.26 0.87 -9.97
CA VAL A 39 -3.99 1.34 -10.53
C VAL A 39 -3.43 0.27 -11.48
N GLU A 40 -3.46 0.55 -12.77
CA GLU A 40 -2.92 -0.38 -13.78
C GLU A 40 -1.41 -0.23 -13.99
N THR A 41 -0.88 0.97 -13.77
CA THR A 41 0.52 1.33 -14.00
C THR A 41 1.02 2.34 -12.96
N GLY A 42 2.31 2.22 -12.61
CA GLY A 42 2.99 3.09 -11.65
C GLY A 42 3.23 2.43 -10.29
N ASP A 43 4.09 3.07 -9.50
CA ASP A 43 4.37 2.68 -8.13
C ASP A 43 3.26 3.15 -7.19
N ILE A 44 3.02 2.38 -6.15
CA ILE A 44 2.02 2.63 -5.11
C ILE A 44 2.74 2.65 -3.77
N ILE A 45 2.58 3.74 -3.03
CA ILE A 45 3.22 3.95 -1.74
C ILE A 45 2.16 3.86 -0.65
N VAL A 46 2.24 2.82 0.16
CA VAL A 46 1.33 2.59 1.28
C VAL A 46 2.00 3.08 2.56
N HIS A 47 1.35 3.98 3.27
CA HIS A 47 1.76 4.38 4.62
C HIS A 47 0.99 3.54 5.63
N HIS A 48 1.72 2.77 6.44
CA HIS A 48 1.17 1.84 7.41
C HIS A 48 1.83 2.04 8.78
N HIS A 49 1.05 1.85 9.86
CA HIS A 49 1.53 2.01 11.24
C HIS A 49 2.33 0.79 11.74
N ARG A 50 2.39 -0.28 10.94
CA ARG A 50 3.01 -1.58 11.26
C ARG A 50 3.26 -2.35 9.98
N GLU A 51 4.06 -3.40 10.04
CA GLU A 51 4.30 -4.27 8.91
C GLU A 51 3.06 -5.13 8.55
N PRO A 52 2.53 -5.03 7.32
CA PRO A 52 1.36 -5.78 6.88
C PRO A 52 1.74 -7.16 6.31
N ILE A 53 2.18 -8.08 7.18
CA ILE A 53 2.64 -9.43 6.78
C ILE A 53 1.64 -10.23 5.95
N TYR A 54 0.33 -10.01 6.16
CA TYR A 54 -0.74 -10.71 5.45
C TYR A 54 -0.97 -10.18 4.03
N LEU A 55 -0.47 -8.99 3.73
CA LEU A 55 -0.60 -8.39 2.41
C LEU A 55 0.34 -9.08 1.41
N TYR A 56 1.54 -9.48 1.84
CA TYR A 56 2.55 -10.09 0.96
C TYR A 56 2.07 -11.26 0.10
N PRO A 57 1.38 -12.29 0.65
CA PRO A 57 0.83 -13.36 -0.18
C PRO A 57 -0.19 -12.83 -1.20
N GLU A 58 -1.08 -11.91 -0.80
CA GLU A 58 -2.10 -11.34 -1.67
C GLU A 58 -1.50 -10.55 -2.85
N LEU A 59 -0.37 -9.85 -2.63
CA LEU A 59 0.39 -9.16 -3.67
C LEU A 59 1.01 -10.16 -4.66
N ALA A 60 1.66 -11.19 -4.13
CA ALA A 60 2.31 -12.22 -4.95
C ALA A 60 1.29 -12.96 -5.84
N GLU A 61 0.11 -13.30 -5.29
CA GLU A 61 -0.97 -13.95 -6.06
C GLU A 61 -1.50 -13.07 -7.20
N ARG A 62 -1.50 -11.74 -7.02
CA ARG A 62 -1.92 -10.77 -8.03
C ARG A 62 -0.79 -10.32 -8.96
N GLY A 63 0.43 -10.84 -8.80
CA GLY A 63 1.59 -10.47 -9.61
C GLY A 63 2.18 -9.09 -9.30
N TRP A 64 1.95 -8.58 -8.09
CA TRP A 64 2.54 -7.35 -7.59
C TRP A 64 3.81 -7.64 -6.80
N ASN A 65 4.82 -6.80 -6.99
CA ASN A 65 6.03 -6.79 -6.18
C ASN A 65 5.89 -5.75 -5.08
N HIS A 66 6.56 -5.96 -3.96
CA HIS A 66 6.59 -5.01 -2.86
C HIS A 66 7.98 -4.87 -2.28
N GLU A 67 8.23 -3.71 -1.69
CA GLU A 67 9.44 -3.38 -0.95
C GLU A 67 9.05 -2.60 0.30
N VAL A 68 9.54 -3.03 1.46
CA VAL A 68 9.32 -2.34 2.72
C VAL A 68 10.45 -1.35 2.92
N MET A 69 10.09 -0.07 2.99
CA MET A 69 10.98 1.01 3.37
C MET A 69 10.65 1.40 4.81
N GLU A 70 11.38 0.81 5.75
CA GLU A 70 11.34 1.24 7.14
C GLU A 70 12.05 2.58 7.26
N ASP A 71 11.32 3.63 7.65
CA ASP A 71 11.94 4.91 7.94
C ASP A 71 12.37 4.93 9.41
N ALA A 72 13.58 4.42 9.68
CA ALA A 72 14.15 4.37 11.03
C ALA A 72 14.41 5.76 11.64
N LEU A 73 14.34 6.82 10.83
CA LEU A 73 14.55 8.21 11.25
C LEU A 73 13.24 8.96 11.54
N ALA A 74 12.09 8.41 11.16
CA ALA A 74 10.79 8.98 11.47
C ALA A 74 10.45 8.73 12.95
N GLU A 75 10.36 9.81 13.74
CA GLU A 75 9.82 9.79 15.11
C GLU A 75 8.36 9.29 15.08
N GLY A 76 8.16 7.98 15.19
CA GLY A 76 6.83 7.35 15.12
C GLY A 76 6.76 5.97 14.45
N GLY A 77 7.85 5.47 13.85
CA GLY A 77 7.87 4.10 13.30
C GLY A 77 6.90 3.92 12.13
N GLU A 78 7.01 4.78 11.11
CA GLU A 78 6.22 4.64 9.89
C GLU A 78 6.78 3.53 8.99
N PHE A 79 5.92 2.58 8.61
CA PHE A 79 6.22 1.59 7.59
C PHE A 79 5.70 2.11 6.26
N ARG A 80 6.60 2.39 5.32
CA ARG A 80 6.23 2.70 3.94
C ARG A 80 6.44 1.46 3.09
N LEU A 81 5.39 1.01 2.42
CA LEU A 81 5.49 -0.08 1.47
C LEU A 81 5.39 0.48 0.06
N ARG A 82 6.41 0.24 -0.75
CA ARG A 82 6.40 0.51 -2.18
C ARG A 82 5.91 -0.75 -2.89
N ILE A 83 4.86 -0.64 -3.69
CA ILE A 83 4.26 -1.73 -4.45
C ILE A 83 4.26 -1.37 -5.93
N TRP A 84 4.70 -2.28 -6.80
CA TRP A 84 4.74 -2.04 -8.25
C TRP A 84 4.37 -3.29 -9.04
N ARG A 85 3.82 -3.10 -10.24
CA ARG A 85 3.43 -4.19 -11.15
C ARG A 85 4.49 -4.40 -12.22
N GLY A 86 4.97 -5.64 -12.36
CA GLY A 86 5.91 -6.05 -13.40
C GLY A 86 7.26 -6.55 -12.89
N SER A 87 7.87 -7.45 -13.65
CA SER A 87 9.24 -7.92 -13.46
C SER A 87 10.20 -6.83 -13.95
N ARG A 88 10.96 -6.25 -13.03
CA ARG A 88 12.06 -5.32 -13.33
C ARG A 88 13.16 -6.00 -14.15
#